data_AF-A0A7W0R7J3-F1
#
_entry.id   AF-A0A7W0R7J3-F1
#
_cell.length_a   1.000
_cell.length_b   1.000
_cell.length_c   1.000
_cell.angle_alpha   90.00
_cell.angle_beta   90.00
_cell.angle_gamma   90.00
#
_symmetry.space_group_name_H-M   'P 1'
#
loop_
_entity.id
_entity.type
_entity.pdbx_description
1 polymer ?
#
loop_
_entity_poly.entity_id
_entity_poly.type
_entity_poly.pdbx_seq_one_letter_code
_entity_poly.pdbx_strand_id
1 'polypeptide(L)'
;MARLGFSTNDHREYFDNDGAKFDPTPSLANPNKDGGLVMRSSTGSGKSGIYQVLPKYQFIATGLYQAPWGINLAGNMVTRQGFATPFFRNQVPTADPVNRLKTVLLVDDVGERRLPTVTSLDARLGKEFAVRRARFNVDVDLFNVLNSATVLGRQYNLRLTTANNVLEIMNPRVLRLGLRFNF
;
A
#
# COMPACT_ATOMS: atom_id res chain seq x y z
N MET A 1 23.38 9.76 -10.69
CA MET A 1 22.05 10.37 -10.98
C MET A 1 21.14 10.13 -9.80
N ALA A 2 20.38 11.14 -9.38
CA ALA A 2 19.34 11.00 -8.35
C ALA A 2 18.05 11.68 -8.80
N ARG A 3 16.91 11.13 -8.38
CA ARG A 3 15.59 11.73 -8.56
C ARG A 3 14.83 11.72 -7.24
N LEU A 4 14.11 12.81 -6.99
CA LEU A 4 13.20 12.97 -5.86
C LEU A 4 11.81 13.25 -6.43
N GLY A 5 10.79 12.72 -5.79
CA GLY A 5 9.39 12.92 -6.14
C GLY A 5 8.56 13.07 -4.88
N PHE A 6 7.60 13.99 -4.93
CA PHE A 6 6.62 14.20 -3.89
C PHE A 6 5.25 14.34 -4.54
N SER A 7 4.23 13.75 -3.93
CA SER A 7 2.85 13.95 -4.34
C SER A 7 1.91 14.05 -3.15
N THR A 8 0.87 14.83 -3.32
CA THR A 8 -0.29 14.90 -2.44
C THR A 8 -1.53 14.53 -3.21
N ASN A 9 -2.53 13.98 -2.53
CA ASN A 9 -3.76 13.54 -3.16
C ASN A 9 -4.96 13.81 -2.25
N ASP A 10 -6.08 14.19 -2.85
CA ASP A 10 -7.35 14.38 -2.16
C ASP A 10 -8.52 13.97 -3.05
N HIS A 11 -8.72 12.65 -3.18
CA HIS A 11 -9.79 12.09 -4.02
C HIS A 11 -11.08 11.94 -3.20
N ARG A 12 -12.07 12.75 -3.53
CA ARG A 12 -13.35 12.85 -2.80
C ARG A 12 -14.55 12.51 -3.68
N GLU A 13 -15.60 12.02 -3.04
CA GLU A 13 -16.93 11.86 -3.64
C GLU A 13 -17.83 13.03 -3.25
N TYR A 14 -18.73 13.41 -4.15
CA TYR A 14 -19.70 14.48 -3.96
C TYR A 14 -21.08 14.02 -4.45
N PHE A 15 -22.14 14.44 -3.77
CA PHE A 15 -23.52 14.06 -4.07
C PHE A 15 -24.43 15.29 -4.05
N ASP A 16 -25.24 15.46 -5.10
CA ASP A 16 -26.16 16.60 -5.19
C ASP A 16 -27.30 16.54 -4.15
N ASN A 17 -27.74 15.32 -3.81
CA ASN A 17 -28.75 15.03 -2.79
C ASN A 17 -28.75 13.53 -2.44
N ASP A 18 -29.56 13.12 -1.47
CA ASP A 18 -29.66 11.70 -1.08
C ASP A 18 -30.23 10.79 -2.16
N GLY A 19 -31.03 11.32 -3.10
CA GLY A 19 -31.52 10.57 -4.26
C GLY A 19 -30.44 10.20 -5.28
N ALA A 20 -29.26 10.82 -5.22
CA ALA A 20 -28.11 10.43 -6.04
C ALA A 20 -27.47 9.10 -5.57
N LYS A 21 -27.84 8.61 -4.39
CA LYS A 21 -27.33 7.36 -3.80
C LYS A 21 -28.35 6.25 -4.04
N PHE A 22 -27.99 5.25 -4.83
CA PHE A 22 -28.86 4.08 -5.07
C PHE A 22 -29.18 3.34 -3.75
N ASP A 23 -28.16 3.14 -2.92
CA ASP A 23 -28.30 2.63 -1.56
C ASP A 23 -27.63 3.64 -0.62
N PRO A 24 -28.37 4.31 0.28
CA PRO A 24 -27.80 5.29 1.20
C PRO A 24 -26.98 4.66 2.32
N THR A 25 -27.02 3.33 2.49
CA THR A 25 -26.28 2.61 3.54
C THR A 25 -24.76 2.73 3.32
N PRO A 26 -24.00 3.38 4.22
CA PRO A 26 -22.55 3.46 4.11
C PRO A 26 -21.92 2.06 4.14
N SER A 27 -21.13 1.74 3.12
CA SER A 27 -20.47 0.45 2.96
C SER A 27 -18.99 0.61 2.64
N LEU A 28 -18.29 -0.53 2.53
CA LEU A 28 -16.87 -0.54 2.19
C LEU A 28 -16.56 -0.14 0.74
N ALA A 29 -17.54 -0.31 -0.16
CA ALA A 29 -17.42 0.07 -1.57
C ALA A 29 -17.90 1.51 -1.81
N ASN A 30 -18.85 1.96 -1.00
CA ASN A 30 -19.50 3.26 -1.12
C ASN A 30 -19.66 3.86 0.29
N PRO A 31 -18.69 4.66 0.77
CA PRO A 31 -18.81 5.36 2.05
C PRO A 31 -20.01 6.33 2.08
N ASN A 32 -20.47 6.80 0.93
CA ASN A 32 -21.68 7.62 0.76
C ASN A 32 -21.66 8.93 1.56
N LYS A 33 -20.47 9.51 1.71
CA LYS A 33 -20.28 10.76 2.45
C LYS A 33 -19.96 11.88 1.49
N ASP A 34 -20.84 12.88 1.41
CA ASP A 34 -20.58 14.07 0.60
C ASP A 34 -19.31 14.81 1.09
N GLY A 35 -18.40 15.09 0.16
CA GLY A 35 -17.06 15.59 0.45
C GLY A 35 -16.14 14.59 1.15
N GLY A 36 -16.55 13.34 1.33
CA GLY A 36 -15.77 12.26 1.94
C GLY A 36 -14.74 11.67 0.97
N LEU A 37 -13.79 10.88 1.48
CA LEU A 37 -12.79 10.22 0.64
C LEU A 37 -13.37 9.02 -0.11
N VAL A 38 -12.98 8.88 -1.37
CA VAL A 38 -13.27 7.67 -2.15
C VAL A 38 -12.39 6.52 -1.65
N MET A 39 -13.04 5.43 -1.22
CA MET A 39 -12.40 4.20 -0.78
C MET A 39 -12.69 3.06 -1.74
N ARG A 40 -11.67 2.25 -2.04
CA ARG A 40 -11.82 1.02 -2.84
C ARG A 40 -11.21 -0.16 -2.11
N SER A 41 -11.91 -1.28 -2.06
CA SER A 41 -11.30 -2.52 -1.58
C SER A 41 -10.36 -3.08 -2.64
N SER A 42 -9.16 -3.52 -2.24
CA SER A 42 -8.26 -4.24 -3.14
C SER A 42 -8.85 -5.60 -3.47
N THR A 43 -8.94 -5.92 -4.76
CA THR A 43 -9.36 -7.24 -5.26
C THR A 43 -8.25 -7.85 -6.12
N GLY A 44 -8.22 -9.18 -6.24
CA GLY A 44 -7.31 -9.90 -7.15
C GLY A 44 -5.85 -10.07 -6.68
N SER A 45 -5.47 -9.57 -5.50
CA SER A 45 -4.10 -9.68 -4.97
C SER A 45 -3.84 -10.93 -4.11
N GLY A 46 -4.88 -11.75 -3.85
CA GLY A 46 -4.85 -12.83 -2.86
C GLY A 46 -4.82 -12.34 -1.40
N LYS A 47 -4.79 -11.01 -1.18
CA LYS A 47 -4.81 -10.38 0.14
C LYS A 47 -6.18 -9.77 0.39
N SER A 48 -6.73 -10.01 1.57
CA SER A 48 -8.03 -9.48 2.01
C SER A 48 -7.87 -8.38 3.04
N GLY A 49 -8.81 -7.43 3.09
CA GLY A 49 -8.80 -6.39 4.13
C GLY A 49 -7.83 -5.24 3.83
N ILE A 50 -7.57 -4.95 2.55
CA ILE A 50 -6.85 -3.74 2.14
C ILE A 50 -7.88 -2.77 1.55
N TYR A 51 -8.05 -1.62 2.20
CA TYR A 51 -8.99 -0.59 1.78
C TYR A 51 -8.24 0.67 1.35
N GLN A 52 -8.10 0.81 0.04
CA GLN A 52 -7.31 1.83 -0.61
C GLN A 52 -8.07 3.15 -0.59
N VAL A 53 -7.46 4.13 0.09
CA VAL A 53 -7.68 5.55 -0.11
C VAL A 53 -6.38 6.14 -0.62
N LEU A 54 -6.42 7.15 -1.48
CA LEU A 54 -5.18 7.76 -1.95
C LEU A 54 -4.40 8.34 -0.75
N PRO A 55 -3.07 8.14 -0.68
CA PRO A 55 -2.27 8.69 0.40
C PRO A 55 -2.25 10.22 0.29
N LYS A 56 -2.44 10.93 1.40
CA LYS A 56 -2.37 12.41 1.39
C LYS A 56 -0.98 12.91 1.07
N TYR A 57 0.04 12.10 1.33
CA TYR A 57 1.42 12.36 0.97
C TYR A 57 2.12 11.08 0.53
N GLN A 58 3.01 11.22 -0.44
CA GLN A 58 3.94 10.19 -0.86
C GLN A 58 5.25 10.85 -1.28
N PHE A 59 6.36 10.26 -0.84
CA PHE A 59 7.71 10.65 -1.16
C PHE A 59 8.44 9.48 -1.79
N ILE A 60 9.17 9.75 -2.86
CA ILE A 60 10.03 8.78 -3.55
C ILE A 60 11.40 9.41 -3.71
N ALA A 61 12.44 8.69 -3.34
CA ALA A 61 13.82 9.07 -3.62
C ALA A 61 14.54 7.88 -4.24
N THR A 62 15.17 8.07 -5.40
CA THR A 62 15.99 7.03 -6.00
C THR A 62 17.33 7.59 -6.45
N GLY A 63 18.40 6.86 -6.18
CA GLY A 63 19.75 7.24 -6.56
C GLY A 63 20.49 6.09 -7.23
N LEU A 64 21.36 6.45 -8.16
CA LEU A 64 22.38 5.58 -8.74
C LEU A 64 23.70 6.34 -8.76
N TYR A 65 24.75 5.70 -8.27
CA TYR A 65 26.12 6.19 -8.34
C TYR A 65 27.01 5.11 -8.98
N GLN A 66 27.68 5.50 -10.07
CA GLN A 66 28.66 4.66 -10.75
C GLN A 66 30.04 5.05 -10.22
N ALA A 67 30.58 4.21 -9.36
CA ALA A 67 31.91 4.37 -8.79
C ALA A 67 32.98 3.87 -9.78
N PRO A 68 34.26 4.22 -9.53
CA PRO A 68 35.38 3.64 -10.26
C PRO A 68 35.37 2.10 -10.24
N TRP A 69 36.11 1.52 -11.17
CA TRP A 69 36.29 0.07 -11.31
C TRP A 69 35.00 -0.71 -11.59
N GLY A 70 33.97 -0.09 -12.18
CA GLY A 70 32.72 -0.79 -12.54
C GLY A 70 31.85 -1.16 -11.33
N ILE A 71 31.96 -0.40 -10.24
CA ILE A 71 31.07 -0.54 -9.08
C ILE A 71 29.82 0.33 -9.29
N ASN A 72 28.64 -0.24 -9.10
CA ASN A 72 27.37 0.45 -9.19
C ASN A 72 26.65 0.39 -7.84
N LEU A 73 26.37 1.54 -7.25
CA LEU A 73 25.56 1.67 -6.05
C LEU A 73 24.19 2.25 -6.41
N ALA A 74 23.11 1.60 -6.00
CA ALA A 74 21.77 2.15 -6.18
C ALA A 74 20.97 2.09 -4.88
N GLY A 75 20.04 3.02 -4.74
CA GLY A 75 19.10 3.09 -3.63
C GLY A 75 17.72 3.53 -4.09
N ASN A 76 16.68 2.98 -3.49
CA ASN A 76 15.30 3.33 -3.75
C ASN A 76 14.55 3.43 -2.42
N MET A 77 13.98 4.58 -2.13
CA MET A 77 13.17 4.84 -0.95
C MET A 77 11.77 5.27 -1.38
N VAL A 78 10.75 4.66 -0.79
CA VAL A 78 9.36 5.07 -0.93
C VAL A 78 8.78 5.23 0.46
N THR A 79 8.29 6.42 0.78
CA THR A 79 7.51 6.70 1.99
C THR A 79 6.12 7.14 1.59
N ARG A 80 5.09 6.52 2.14
CA ARG A 80 3.71 6.93 1.87
C ARG A 80 2.82 6.71 3.08
N GLN A 81 1.80 7.52 3.19
CA GLN A 81 0.77 7.33 4.20
C GLN A 81 0.11 5.95 4.05
N GLY A 82 -0.20 5.32 5.19
CA GLY A 82 -0.93 4.06 5.22
C GLY A 82 -2.37 4.19 4.69
N PHE A 83 -2.95 3.04 4.36
CA PHE A 83 -4.33 2.94 3.90
C PHE A 83 -5.35 3.15 5.03
N ALA A 84 -6.63 3.30 4.68
CA ALA A 84 -7.71 3.49 5.64
C ALA A 84 -7.89 2.27 6.55
N THR A 85 -8.43 2.50 7.75
CA THR A 85 -8.86 1.45 8.67
C THR A 85 -10.40 1.48 8.84
N PRO A 86 -11.17 1.07 7.82
CA PRO A 86 -12.62 1.17 7.83
C PRO A 86 -13.23 0.03 8.66
N PHE A 87 -13.33 0.20 9.98
CA PHE A 87 -14.05 -0.76 10.80
C PHE A 87 -15.51 -0.86 10.36
N PHE A 88 -15.99 -2.09 10.23
CA PHE A 88 -17.32 -2.37 9.72
C PHE A 88 -17.94 -3.56 10.45
N ARG A 89 -19.24 -3.76 10.25
CA ARG A 89 -19.93 -4.98 10.66
C ARG A 89 -20.71 -5.52 9.47
N ASN A 90 -20.50 -6.79 9.15
CA ASN A 90 -21.33 -7.49 8.17
C ASN A 90 -22.50 -8.21 8.83
N GLN A 91 -23.46 -8.66 8.00
CA GLN A 91 -24.67 -9.34 8.44
C GLN A 91 -25.50 -8.50 9.42
N VAL A 92 -25.54 -7.19 9.22
CA VAL A 92 -26.42 -6.30 9.98
C VAL A 92 -27.84 -6.45 9.42
N PRO A 93 -28.82 -6.87 10.24
CA PRO A 93 -30.21 -6.94 9.80
C PRO A 93 -30.74 -5.56 9.42
N THR A 94 -31.41 -5.48 8.27
CA THR A 94 -32.01 -4.24 7.76
C THR A 94 -33.47 -4.47 7.36
N ALA A 95 -34.21 -3.37 7.19
CA ALA A 95 -35.56 -3.38 6.64
C ALA A 95 -35.58 -3.31 5.09
N ASP A 96 -34.42 -3.43 4.44
CA ASP A 96 -34.32 -3.39 2.98
C ASP A 96 -34.99 -4.65 2.38
N PRO A 97 -35.99 -4.50 1.49
CA PRO A 97 -36.72 -5.62 0.92
C PRO A 97 -35.89 -6.46 -0.06
N VAL A 98 -34.82 -5.90 -0.64
CA VAL A 98 -33.93 -6.56 -1.60
C VAL A 98 -32.76 -7.23 -0.88
N ASN A 99 -32.19 -6.57 0.13
CA ASN A 99 -31.07 -7.12 0.90
C ASN A 99 -31.22 -6.92 2.41
N ARG A 100 -31.76 -7.94 3.08
CA ARG A 100 -32.04 -7.95 4.53
C ARG A 100 -30.79 -7.99 5.42
N LEU A 101 -29.61 -8.25 4.86
CA LEU A 101 -28.35 -8.36 5.60
C LEU A 101 -27.26 -7.54 4.91
N LYS A 102 -26.93 -6.37 5.48
CA LYS A 102 -25.95 -5.46 4.90
C LYS A 102 -24.61 -5.50 5.60
N THR A 103 -23.60 -5.00 4.89
CA THR A 103 -22.31 -4.63 5.47
C THR A 103 -22.31 -3.13 5.69
N VAL A 104 -22.24 -2.73 6.95
CA VAL A 104 -22.37 -1.34 7.37
C VAL A 104 -21.02 -0.85 7.88
N LEU A 105 -20.58 0.28 7.35
CA LEU A 105 -19.40 0.98 7.84
C LEU A 105 -19.68 1.56 9.23
N LEU A 106 -18.75 1.39 10.17
CA LEU A 106 -18.87 1.86 11.55
C LEU A 106 -17.93 3.04 11.85
N VAL A 107 -17.46 3.71 10.79
CA VAL A 107 -16.66 4.93 10.88
C VAL A 107 -17.35 6.02 10.08
N ASP A 108 -17.43 7.22 10.66
CA ASP A 108 -18.03 8.38 10.00
C ASP A 108 -17.14 8.92 8.88
N ASP A 109 -15.83 8.71 8.95
CA ASP A 109 -14.88 9.09 7.91
C ASP A 109 -13.80 8.02 7.74
N VAL A 110 -13.71 7.46 6.54
CA VAL A 110 -12.67 6.46 6.20
C VAL A 110 -11.25 7.04 6.22
N GLY A 111 -11.11 8.38 6.22
CA GLY A 111 -9.85 9.09 6.30
C GLY A 111 -9.39 9.45 7.71
N GLU A 112 -10.25 9.32 8.74
CA GLU A 112 -9.92 9.71 10.13
C GLU A 112 -8.83 8.81 10.71
N ARG A 113 -8.96 7.49 10.47
CA ARG A 113 -8.01 6.49 10.94
C ARG A 113 -7.37 5.76 9.78
N ARG A 114 -6.05 5.65 9.86
CA ARG A 114 -5.21 5.02 8.84
C ARG A 114 -4.19 4.10 9.49
N LEU A 115 -3.77 3.12 8.72
CA LEU A 115 -2.62 2.29 9.05
C LEU A 115 -1.36 3.16 9.18
N PRO A 116 -0.33 2.66 9.90
CA PRO A 116 0.92 3.38 10.04
C PRO A 116 1.54 3.70 8.67
N THR A 117 2.30 4.79 8.63
CA THR A 117 3.08 5.18 7.46
C THR A 117 4.06 4.08 7.07
N VAL A 118 4.13 3.80 5.78
CA VAL A 118 5.01 2.76 5.22
C VAL A 118 6.22 3.45 4.61
N THR A 119 7.41 3.08 5.09
CA THR A 119 8.70 3.48 4.52
C THR A 119 9.45 2.22 4.10
N SER A 120 9.70 2.07 2.80
CA SER A 120 10.58 1.05 2.24
C SER A 120 11.86 1.71 1.77
N LEU A 121 13.00 1.15 2.14
CA LEU A 121 14.32 1.51 1.63
C LEU A 121 14.98 0.24 1.13
N ASP A 122 15.37 0.26 -0.14
CA ASP A 122 16.05 -0.83 -0.82
C ASP A 122 17.40 -0.32 -1.34
N ALA A 123 18.41 -1.18 -1.34
CA ALA A 123 19.75 -0.87 -1.80
C ALA A 123 20.28 -1.97 -2.75
N ARG A 124 21.15 -1.58 -3.66
CA ARG A 124 21.85 -2.48 -4.59
C ARG A 124 23.33 -2.12 -4.68
N LEU A 125 24.16 -3.14 -4.65
CA LEU A 125 25.57 -3.09 -5.00
C LEU A 125 25.81 -4.03 -6.18
N GLY A 126 26.24 -3.48 -7.30
CA GLY A 126 26.66 -4.24 -8.48
C GLY A 126 28.15 -4.06 -8.75
N LYS A 127 28.79 -5.11 -9.24
CA LYS A 127 30.17 -5.09 -9.73
C LYS A 127 30.23 -5.74 -11.09
N GLU A 128 30.73 -4.99 -12.06
CA GLU A 128 31.06 -5.51 -13.38
C GLU A 128 32.53 -5.92 -13.46
N PHE A 129 32.79 -7.09 -14.04
CA PHE A 129 34.11 -7.61 -14.38
C PHE A 129 34.18 -7.80 -15.89
N ALA A 130 35.16 -7.20 -16.54
CA ALA A 130 35.45 -7.41 -17.95
C ALA A 130 36.69 -8.30 -18.10
N VAL A 131 36.55 -9.44 -18.76
CA VAL A 131 37.66 -10.36 -19.05
C VAL A 131 37.66 -10.68 -20.55
N ARG A 132 38.61 -10.10 -21.29
CA ARG A 132 38.70 -10.21 -22.76
C ARG A 132 37.41 -9.76 -23.45
N ARG A 133 36.67 -10.69 -24.06
CA ARG A 133 35.38 -10.45 -24.74
C ARG A 133 34.17 -10.75 -23.84
N ALA A 134 34.38 -11.34 -22.66
CA ALA A 134 33.32 -11.69 -21.74
C ALA A 134 33.12 -10.62 -20.66
N ARG A 135 31.87 -10.41 -20.25
CA ARG A 135 31.51 -9.55 -19.11
C ARG A 135 30.70 -10.34 -18.09
N PHE A 136 31.07 -10.18 -16.82
CA PHE A 136 30.42 -10.82 -15.68
C PHE A 136 29.91 -9.73 -14.75
N ASN A 137 28.66 -9.82 -14.31
CA ASN A 137 28.10 -8.90 -13.33
C ASN A 137 27.68 -9.68 -12.09
N VAL A 138 28.14 -9.23 -10.93
CA VAL A 138 27.73 -9.73 -9.62
C VAL A 138 26.93 -8.63 -8.94
N ASP A 139 25.75 -8.97 -8.45
CA ASP A 139 24.85 -8.03 -7.81
C ASP A 139 24.40 -8.55 -6.44
N VAL A 140 24.31 -7.63 -5.48
CA VAL A 140 23.73 -7.83 -4.17
C VAL A 140 22.63 -6.81 -3.98
N ASP A 141 21.38 -7.26 -3.89
CA ASP A 141 20.24 -6.42 -3.55
C ASP A 141 19.81 -6.69 -2.11
N LEU A 142 19.55 -5.62 -1.37
CA LEU A 142 19.01 -5.67 -0.02
C LEU A 142 17.68 -4.91 0.00
N PHE A 143 16.59 -5.65 0.15
CA PHE A 143 15.24 -5.12 0.30
C PHE A 143 14.91 -4.89 1.77
N ASN A 144 14.14 -3.85 2.06
CA ASN A 144 13.80 -3.44 3.44
C ASN A 144 15.07 -3.33 4.32
N VAL A 145 16.00 -2.47 3.88
CA VAL A 145 17.27 -2.17 4.57
C VAL A 145 17.02 -1.74 6.02
N LEU A 146 15.93 -1.04 6.30
CA LEU A 146 15.58 -0.59 7.66
C LEU A 146 15.06 -1.73 8.57
N ASN A 147 14.77 -2.91 8.01
CA ASN A 147 14.18 -4.04 8.73
C ASN A 147 12.88 -3.68 9.47
N SER A 148 12.03 -2.86 8.84
CA SER A 148 10.76 -2.43 9.42
C SER A 148 9.69 -3.51 9.23
N ALA A 149 8.78 -3.63 10.21
CA ALA A 149 7.66 -4.58 10.22
C ALA A 149 6.31 -3.85 10.28
N THR A 150 6.11 -2.87 9.40
CA THR A 150 4.92 -2.01 9.41
C THR A 150 3.64 -2.80 9.12
N VAL A 151 2.58 -2.57 9.90
CA VAL A 151 1.27 -3.20 9.68
C VAL A 151 0.63 -2.68 8.38
N LEU A 152 0.28 -3.59 7.48
CA LEU A 152 -0.33 -3.30 6.17
C LEU A 152 -1.81 -3.68 6.09
N GLY A 153 -2.30 -4.49 7.03
CA GLY A 153 -3.69 -4.95 7.04
C GLY A 153 -4.12 -5.50 8.40
N ARG A 154 -5.41 -5.37 8.68
CA ARG A 154 -6.05 -5.83 9.92
C ARG A 154 -7.41 -6.45 9.63
N GLN A 155 -7.93 -7.21 10.59
CA GLN A 155 -9.31 -7.65 10.57
C GLN A 155 -10.23 -6.49 10.97
N TYR A 156 -10.95 -5.91 10.01
CA TYR A 156 -11.83 -4.76 10.26
C TYR A 156 -13.28 -5.14 10.57
N ASN A 157 -13.67 -6.40 10.35
CA ASN A 157 -15.02 -6.85 10.67
C ASN A 157 -15.17 -7.07 12.17
N LEU A 158 -15.90 -6.18 12.84
CA LEU A 158 -16.14 -6.24 14.28
C LEU A 158 -17.10 -7.37 14.70
N ARG A 159 -17.74 -8.07 13.75
CA ARG A 159 -18.52 -9.28 14.06
C ARG A 159 -17.63 -10.47 14.43
N LEU A 160 -16.38 -10.50 13.96
CA LEU A 160 -15.50 -11.64 14.14
C LEU A 160 -14.78 -11.56 15.49
N THR A 161 -14.54 -12.71 16.13
CA THR A 161 -13.76 -12.80 17.38
C THR A 161 -12.31 -12.38 17.19
N THR A 162 -11.82 -12.37 15.96
CA THR A 162 -10.48 -11.92 15.55
C THR A 162 -10.43 -10.45 15.15
N ALA A 163 -11.48 -9.67 15.46
CA ALA A 163 -11.54 -8.25 15.17
C ALA A 163 -10.27 -7.52 15.65
N ASN A 164 -9.78 -6.60 14.81
CA ASN A 164 -8.58 -5.79 15.02
C ASN A 164 -7.25 -6.57 15.06
N ASN A 165 -7.24 -7.90 14.86
CA ASN A 165 -6.00 -8.64 14.70
C ASN A 165 -5.22 -8.16 13.47
N VAL A 166 -3.89 -8.11 13.59
CA VAL A 166 -3.01 -7.84 12.46
C VAL A 166 -3.02 -9.05 11.53
N LEU A 167 -3.36 -8.82 10.26
CA LEU A 167 -3.40 -9.87 9.24
C LEU A 167 -2.20 -9.79 8.30
N GLU A 168 -1.61 -8.60 8.16
CA GLU A 168 -0.50 -8.39 7.25
C GLU A 168 0.48 -7.36 7.79
N ILE A 169 1.76 -7.67 7.65
CA ILE A 169 2.89 -6.77 7.88
C ILE A 169 3.77 -6.71 6.63
N MET A 170 4.61 -5.68 6.56
CA MET A 170 5.60 -5.55 5.51
C MET A 170 6.54 -6.76 5.45
N ASN A 171 6.96 -7.12 4.23
CA ASN A 171 7.92 -8.19 4.02
C ASN A 171 9.22 -7.93 4.80
N PRO A 172 9.86 -9.00 5.32
CA PRO A 172 11.09 -8.87 6.09
C PRO A 172 12.24 -8.35 5.22
N ARG A 173 13.39 -8.09 5.84
CA ARG A 173 14.62 -7.82 5.11
C ARG A 173 14.99 -9.04 4.25
N VAL A 174 15.16 -8.82 2.96
CA VAL A 174 15.54 -9.89 2.00
C VAL A 174 16.84 -9.50 1.31
N LEU A 175 17.79 -10.42 1.31
CA LEU A 175 19.02 -10.31 0.52
C LEU A 175 18.88 -11.19 -0.73
N ARG A 176 19.19 -10.62 -1.89
CA ARG A 176 19.20 -11.32 -3.18
C ARG A 176 20.58 -11.21 -3.82
N LEU A 177 21.11 -12.34 -4.26
CA LEU A 177 22.33 -12.44 -5.04
C LEU A 177 21.99 -12.63 -6.52
N GLY A 178 22.64 -11.88 -7.39
CA GLY A 178 22.49 -11.94 -8.83
C GLY A 178 23.83 -12.18 -9.51
N LEU A 179 23.84 -13.00 -10.55
CA LEU A 179 25.00 -13.25 -11.41
C LEU A 179 24.53 -13.21 -12.86
N ARG A 180 25.18 -12.39 -13.69
CA ARG A 180 24.87 -12.28 -15.13
C ARG A 180 26.13 -12.41 -15.97
N PHE A 181 26.03 -13.20 -17.02
CA PHE A 181 27.09 -13.44 -17.99
C PHE A 181 26.68 -12.89 -19.36
N ASN A 182 27.55 -12.09 -19.97
CA ASN A 182 27.38 -11.59 -21.34
C ASN A 182 28.65 -11.95 -22.15
N PHE A 183 28.47 -12.42 -23.38
CA PHE A 183 29.54 -12.88 -24.28
C PHE A 183 29.39 -12.30 -25.69
#